data_AF-A0A3D2JV20-F1
#
_entry.id   AF-A0A3D2JV20-F1
#
_cell.length_a   1.000
_cell.length_b   1.000
_cell.length_c   1.000
_cell.angle_alpha   90.00
_cell.angle_beta   90.00
_cell.angle_gamma   90.00
#
_symmetry.space_group_name_H-M   'P 1'
#
loop_
_entity.id
_entity.type
_entity.pdbx_description
1 polymer ?
#
loop_
_entity_poly.entity_id
_entity_poly.type
_entity_poly.pdbx_seq_one_letter_code
_entity_poly.pdbx_strand_id
1 'polypeptide(L)'
;MRPFVLLSLLFVPWVSSAHEVRPAFLQLTQLQSDAGIELYEASLRQPQLEGRYLGLQLQTNCASKPVSAGLTDGAVIEVFELRCEASALESIAIEGLERTLIDT
;
A
#
# COMPACT_ATOMS: atom_id res chain seq x y z
N MET A 1 -28.38 50.40 21.37
CA MET A 1 -28.13 49.55 20.18
C MET A 1 -27.27 48.38 20.66
N ARG A 2 -27.78 47.14 20.55
CA ARG A 2 -27.22 45.92 21.16
C ARG A 2 -26.11 45.37 20.26
N PRO A 3 -24.80 45.52 20.56
CA PRO A 3 -23.72 44.95 19.76
C PRO A 3 -23.57 43.44 19.99
N PHE A 4 -24.27 42.88 20.99
CA PHE A 4 -24.16 41.48 21.38
C PHE A 4 -24.66 40.47 20.32
N VAL A 5 -25.44 40.92 19.35
CA VAL A 5 -25.99 40.04 18.29
C VAL A 5 -24.94 39.70 17.22
N LEU A 6 -23.93 40.56 17.02
CA LEU A 6 -22.91 40.35 15.98
C LEU A 6 -21.84 39.31 16.39
N LEU A 7 -21.61 39.10 17.69
CA LEU A 7 -20.59 38.16 18.16
C LEU A 7 -21.03 36.68 18.06
N SER A 8 -22.34 36.44 17.99
CA SER A 8 -22.93 35.09 17.99
C SER A 8 -22.76 34.34 16.67
N LEU A 9 -22.44 35.02 15.57
CA LEU A 9 -22.30 34.39 14.24
C LEU A 9 -20.92 33.72 14.00
N LEU A 10 -19.95 33.91 14.90
CA LEU A 10 -18.59 33.37 14.72
C LEU A 10 -18.40 31.91 15.19
N PHE A 11 -19.45 31.27 15.71
CA PHE A 11 -19.38 29.90 16.25
C PHE A 11 -20.18 28.87 15.43
N VAL A 12 -20.27 29.04 14.11
CA VAL A 12 -20.81 27.96 13.26
C VAL A 12 -19.71 26.90 13.08
N PRO A 13 -19.85 25.69 13.64
CA PRO A 13 -18.86 24.64 13.40
C PRO A 13 -18.92 24.23 11.93
N TRP A 14 -17.81 24.39 11.23
CA TRP A 14 -17.66 23.83 9.89
C TRP A 14 -17.43 22.34 10.04
N VAL A 15 -18.33 21.52 9.49
CA VAL A 15 -18.13 20.08 9.38
C VAL A 15 -17.00 19.83 8.37
N SER A 16 -15.79 19.60 8.88
CA SER A 16 -14.69 19.13 8.06
C SER A 16 -14.82 17.62 7.91
N SER A 17 -15.10 17.17 6.68
CA SER A 17 -14.99 15.75 6.32
C SER A 17 -13.61 15.53 5.73
N ALA A 18 -12.74 14.86 6.49
CA ALA A 18 -11.50 14.32 5.96
C ALA A 18 -11.77 12.88 5.52
N HIS A 19 -11.56 12.58 4.24
CA HIS A 19 -11.59 11.20 3.77
C HIS A 19 -10.33 10.51 4.25
N GLU A 20 -10.49 9.40 4.97
CA GLU A 20 -9.36 8.56 5.35
C GLU A 20 -8.77 7.90 4.09
N VAL A 21 -7.46 8.02 3.88
CA VAL A 21 -6.77 7.38 2.75
C VAL A 21 -5.94 6.22 3.28
N ARG A 22 -6.22 5.00 2.81
CA ARG A 22 -5.50 3.78 3.19
C ARG A 22 -4.74 3.22 1.99
N PRO A 23 -3.53 3.71 1.69
CA PRO A 23 -2.82 3.29 0.49
C PRO A 23 -2.29 1.86 0.62
N ALA A 24 -2.45 1.09 -0.45
CA ALA A 24 -1.61 -0.09 -0.71
C ALA A 24 -0.25 0.39 -1.22
N PHE A 25 0.82 -0.35 -0.90
CA PHE A 25 2.13 -0.08 -1.49
C PHE A 25 2.94 -1.35 -1.66
N LEU A 26 3.87 -1.29 -2.61
CA LEU A 26 4.88 -2.30 -2.85
C LEU A 26 6.24 -1.66 -2.63
N GLN A 27 7.01 -2.23 -1.72
CA GLN A 27 8.38 -1.81 -1.44
C GLN A 27 9.34 -2.89 -1.92
N LEU A 28 10.36 -2.49 -2.68
CA LEU A 28 11.46 -3.35 -3.10
C LEU A 28 12.74 -2.92 -2.40
N THR A 29 13.46 -3.87 -1.83
CA THR A 29 14.77 -3.67 -1.21
C THR A 29 15.75 -4.62 -1.85
N GLN A 30 16.79 -4.09 -2.51
CA GLN A 30 17.85 -4.93 -3.05
C GLN A 30 18.74 -5.43 -1.91
N LEU A 31 18.82 -6.75 -1.76
CA LEU A 31 19.60 -7.41 -0.70
C LEU A 31 21.02 -7.73 -1.19
N GLN A 32 21.15 -8.16 -2.44
CA GLN A 32 22.43 -8.56 -3.04
C GLN A 32 22.45 -8.26 -4.54
N SER A 33 23.64 -7.91 -5.03
CA SER A 33 23.92 -7.72 -6.45
C SER A 33 25.29 -8.32 -6.74
N ASP A 34 25.30 -9.60 -7.07
CA ASP A 34 26.50 -10.31 -7.49
C ASP A 34 26.46 -10.51 -9.01
N ALA A 35 27.63 -10.72 -9.63
CA ALA A 35 27.73 -10.90 -11.08
C ALA A 35 26.92 -12.12 -11.55
N GLY A 36 25.69 -11.86 -12.03
CA GLY A 36 24.76 -12.84 -12.56
C GLY A 36 23.59 -13.24 -11.65
N ILE A 37 23.53 -12.76 -10.40
CA ILE A 37 22.39 -13.01 -9.50
C ILE A 37 22.05 -11.74 -8.72
N GLU A 38 20.82 -11.27 -8.87
CA GLU A 38 20.25 -10.21 -8.03
C GLU A 38 19.20 -10.78 -7.09
N LEU A 39 19.27 -10.38 -5.81
CA LEU A 39 18.29 -10.73 -4.79
C LEU A 39 17.59 -9.49 -4.28
N TYR A 40 16.27 -9.55 -4.24
CA TYR A 40 15.42 -8.50 -3.69
C TYR A 40 14.48 -9.06 -2.64
N GLU A 41 14.15 -8.23 -1.65
CA GLU A 41 12.97 -8.40 -0.82
C GLU A 41 11.86 -7.52 -1.38
N ALA A 42 10.68 -8.10 -1.60
CA ALA A 42 9.48 -7.40 -1.98
C ALA A 42 8.45 -7.47 -0.85
N SER A 43 8.09 -6.32 -0.29
CA SER A 43 7.06 -6.20 0.75
C SER A 43 5.81 -5.55 0.15
N LEU A 44 4.74 -6.33 0.00
CA LEU A 44 3.44 -5.88 -0.46
C LEU A 44 2.51 -5.63 0.74
N ARG A 45 2.17 -4.37 0.99
CA ARG A 45 1.18 -3.99 2.00
C ARG A 45 -0.17 -3.71 1.34
N GLN A 46 -1.20 -4.41 1.79
CA GLN A 46 -2.58 -4.27 1.33
C GLN A 46 -3.46 -3.77 2.48
N PRO A 47 -4.21 -2.67 2.32
CA PRO A 47 -5.12 -2.21 3.37
C PRO A 47 -6.24 -3.23 3.61
N GLN A 48 -6.75 -3.24 4.83
CA GLN A 48 -7.94 -3.99 5.20
C GLN A 48 -9.16 -3.07 5.27
N LEU A 49 -10.27 -3.60 4.76
CA LEU A 49 -11.61 -3.03 4.82
C LEU A 49 -12.51 -4.11 5.43
N GLU A 50 -13.08 -3.82 6.60
CA GLU A 50 -13.94 -4.75 7.35
C GLU A 50 -13.31 -6.15 7.57
N GLY A 51 -12.00 -6.17 7.84
CA GLY A 51 -11.24 -7.43 8.06
C GLY A 51 -10.91 -8.21 6.80
N ARG A 52 -11.26 -7.70 5.61
CA ARG A 52 -10.89 -8.27 4.30
C ARG A 52 -9.79 -7.44 3.67
N TYR A 53 -8.86 -8.10 2.99
CA TYR A 53 -7.86 -7.44 2.17
C TYR A 53 -8.18 -7.65 0.69
N LEU A 54 -7.51 -6.88 -0.17
CA LEU A 54 -7.84 -6.75 -1.59
C LEU A 54 -7.47 -7.98 -2.44
N GLY A 55 -6.71 -8.93 -1.90
CA GLY A 55 -6.28 -10.14 -2.63
C GLY A 55 -5.34 -9.85 -3.79
N LEU A 56 -4.63 -8.72 -3.74
CA LEU A 56 -3.64 -8.33 -4.76
C LEU A 56 -2.45 -9.27 -4.72
N GLN A 57 -1.82 -9.50 -5.88
CA GLN A 57 -0.69 -10.44 -6.00
C GLN A 57 0.50 -9.78 -6.67
N LEU A 58 1.69 -10.11 -6.18
CA LEU A 58 2.94 -9.66 -6.78
C LEU A 58 3.30 -10.54 -7.98
N GLN A 59 3.43 -9.92 -9.15
CA GLN A 59 3.88 -10.58 -10.38
C GLN A 59 5.19 -9.94 -10.85
N THR A 60 6.19 -10.77 -11.18
CA THR A 60 7.51 -10.30 -11.64
C THR A 60 8.09 -11.26 -12.68
N ASN A 61 9.13 -10.83 -13.43
CA ASN A 61 9.92 -11.73 -14.28
C ASN A 61 10.94 -12.59 -13.52
N CYS A 62 11.13 -12.35 -12.22
CA CYS A 62 12.06 -13.10 -11.39
C CYS A 62 11.36 -14.26 -10.65
N ALA A 63 12.14 -15.24 -10.19
CA ALA A 63 11.60 -16.29 -9.34
C ALA A 63 11.19 -15.69 -8.00
N SER A 64 9.91 -15.78 -7.67
CA SER A 64 9.34 -15.24 -6.42
C SER A 64 9.06 -16.36 -5.43
N LYS A 65 9.50 -16.19 -4.18
CA LYS A 65 9.26 -17.12 -3.09
C LYS A 65 8.66 -16.36 -1.89
N PRO A 66 7.49 -16.76 -1.37
CA PRO A 66 6.94 -16.16 -0.16
C PRO A 66 7.85 -16.47 1.04
N VAL A 67 8.17 -15.43 1.81
CA VAL A 67 9.03 -15.49 3.01
C VAL A 67 8.18 -15.38 4.27
N SER A 68 7.25 -14.42 4.31
CA SER A 68 6.37 -14.23 5.45
C SER A 68 5.07 -13.52 5.06
N ALA A 69 4.06 -13.63 5.92
CA ALA A 69 2.84 -12.86 5.85
C ALA A 69 2.42 -12.45 7.26
N GLY A 70 1.93 -11.23 7.42
CA GLY A 70 1.54 -10.65 8.70
C GLY A 70 0.27 -9.83 8.61
N LEU A 71 -0.49 -9.83 9.70
CA LEU A 71 -1.69 -9.00 9.89
C LEU A 71 -1.38 -7.88 10.87
N THR A 72 -1.87 -6.69 10.55
CA THR A 72 -1.90 -5.51 11.42
C THR A 72 -3.35 -5.03 11.52
N ASP A 73 -3.66 -4.12 12.45
CA ASP A 73 -5.03 -3.61 12.67
C ASP A 73 -5.71 -3.00 11.43
N GLY A 74 -4.97 -2.72 10.36
CA GLY A 74 -5.54 -2.16 9.13
C GLY A 74 -4.90 -2.62 7.83
N ALA A 75 -4.07 -3.67 7.85
CA ALA A 75 -3.39 -4.15 6.64
C ALA A 75 -2.87 -5.59 6.76
N VAL A 76 -2.83 -6.26 5.62
CA VAL A 76 -2.02 -7.46 5.37
C VAL A 76 -0.68 -7.01 4.79
N ILE A 77 0.42 -7.62 5.25
CA ILE A 77 1.75 -7.43 4.69
C ILE A 77 2.28 -8.79 4.28
N GLU A 78 2.65 -8.93 3.01
CA GLU A 78 3.25 -10.14 2.45
C GLU A 78 4.66 -9.82 1.98
N VAL A 79 5.63 -10.66 2.36
CA VAL A 79 7.03 -10.48 2.01
C VAL A 79 7.47 -11.64 1.13
N PHE A 80 8.14 -11.31 0.03
CA PHE A 80 8.65 -12.25 -0.96
C PHE A 80 10.16 -12.03 -1.17
N GLU A 81 10.90 -13.12 -1.35
CA GLU A 81 12.24 -13.09 -1.91
C GLU A 81 12.11 -13.20 -3.43
N LEU A 82 12.70 -12.24 -4.15
CA LEU A 82 12.79 -12.27 -5.60
C LEU A 82 14.24 -12.59 -5.99
N ARG A 83 14.40 -13.60 -6.82
CA ARG A 83 15.70 -14.08 -7.30
C ARG A 83 15.76 -13.97 -8.82
N CYS A 84 16.64 -13.11 -9.30
CA CYS A 84 16.80 -12.78 -10.71
C CYS A 84 18.16 -13.35 -11.20
N GLU A 85 18.13 -14.51 -11.86
CA GLU A 85 19.36 -15.21 -12.32
C GLU A 85 19.57 -15.13 -13.84
N ALA A 86 18.49 -15.09 -14.63
CA ALA A 86 18.56 -15.10 -16.09
C ALA A 86 18.58 -13.69 -16.71
N SER A 87 17.93 -12.75 -16.05
CA SER A 87 17.87 -11.33 -16.42
C SER A 87 17.73 -10.48 -15.16
N ALA A 88 17.98 -9.18 -15.27
CA ALA A 88 17.72 -8.25 -14.19
C ALA A 88 16.21 -8.16 -13.88
N LEU A 89 15.85 -7.50 -12.78
CA LEU A 89 14.45 -7.15 -12.55
C LEU A 89 13.97 -6.15 -13.61
N GLU A 90 13.16 -6.61 -14.54
CA GLU A 90 12.69 -5.82 -15.70
C GLU A 90 11.20 -5.47 -15.61
N SER A 91 10.41 -6.30 -14.92
CA SER A 91 8.98 -6.14 -14.81
C SER A 91 8.49 -6.43 -13.40
N ILE A 92 7.61 -5.56 -12.93
CA ILE A 92 6.88 -5.72 -11.68
C ILE A 92 5.45 -5.23 -11.87
N ALA A 93 4.51 -6.03 -11.39
CA ALA A 93 3.09 -5.74 -11.48
C ALA A 93 2.39 -6.20 -10.20
N ILE A 94 1.28 -5.52 -9.90
CA ILE A 94 0.35 -5.91 -8.86
C ILE A 94 -0.90 -6.41 -9.58
N GLU A 95 -1.06 -7.73 -9.65
CA GLU A 95 -2.25 -8.35 -10.23
C GLU A 95 -3.47 -8.11 -9.33
N GLY A 96 -4.63 -7.89 -9.96
CA GLY A 96 -5.86 -7.50 -9.28
C GLY A 96 -6.05 -5.98 -9.11
N LEU A 97 -5.03 -5.16 -9.40
CA LEU A 97 -5.13 -3.70 -9.38
C LEU A 97 -5.47 -3.15 -10.78
N GLU A 98 -6.67 -3.44 -11.29
CA GLU A 98 -7.10 -3.00 -12.62
C GLU A 98 -7.43 -1.50 -12.70
N ARG A 99 -7.76 -0.91 -11.55
CA ARG A 99 -8.07 0.52 -11.40
C ARG A 99 -7.73 0.96 -9.98
N THR A 100 -7.53 2.27 -9.78
CA THR A 100 -7.43 2.82 -8.43
C THR A 100 -8.71 2.52 -7.67
N LEU A 101 -8.58 1.76 -6.58
CA LEU A 101 -9.67 1.49 -5.66
C LEU A 101 -9.69 2.60 -4.61
N ILE A 102 -10.84 3.24 -4.47
CA ILE A 102 -11.10 4.25 -3.45
C ILE A 102 -12.33 3.81 -2.66
N ASP A 103 -12.36 4.10 -1.36
CA ASP A 103 -13.59 4.03 -0.57
C ASP A 103 -14.51 5.17 -1.05
N THR A 104 -15.67 4.85 -1.60
CA THR A 104 -16.70 5.82 -2.05
C THR A 104 -17.95 5.71 -1.21
#